data_AF-A0A2A2W7C7-F1
#
_entry.id   AF-A0A2A2W7C7-F1
#
_cell.length_a   1.000
_cell.length_b   1.000
_cell.length_c   1.000
_cell.angle_alpha   90.00
_cell.angle_beta   90.00
_cell.angle_gamma   90.00
#
_symmetry.space_group_name_H-M   'P 1'
#
loop_
_entity.id
_entity.type
_entity.pdbx_description
1 polymer ?
#
loop_
_entity_poly.entity_id
_entity_poly.type
_entity_poly.pdbx_seq_one_letter_code
_entity_poly.pdbx_strand_id
1 'polypeptide(L)'
;MLISSVVCGQHATHDTTAPSVAITSLKYNDSVGGKVDVTADASDDVGVVEVEFYKDGTLVESDTTSPYSVRFDFNAHAPDQTYRIKSIAMKRK
;
A
#
# COMPACT_ATOMS: atom_id res chain seq x y z
N MET A 1 -17.55 32.84 -41.14
CA MET A 1 -16.20 32.72 -40.57
C MET A 1 -16.36 32.16 -39.17
N LEU A 2 -16.31 30.84 -39.01
CA LEU A 2 -16.48 30.20 -37.70
C LEU A 2 -15.10 30.13 -37.05
N ILE A 3 -14.92 30.89 -35.98
CA ILE A 3 -13.69 30.85 -35.20
C ILE A 3 -13.80 29.62 -34.30
N SER A 4 -13.12 28.53 -34.68
CA SER A 4 -12.92 27.39 -33.77
C SER A 4 -11.87 27.80 -32.75
N SER A 5 -12.30 28.09 -31.53
CA SER A 5 -11.40 28.30 -30.40
C SER A 5 -10.74 26.97 -30.04
N VAL A 6 -9.45 26.85 -30.33
CA VAL A 6 -8.60 25.80 -29.77
C VAL A 6 -8.26 26.21 -28.34
N VAL A 7 -8.76 25.47 -27.36
CA VAL A 7 -8.26 25.61 -25.99
C VAL A 7 -6.92 24.88 -25.93
N CYS A 8 -5.81 25.62 -25.87
CA CYS A 8 -4.55 25.07 -25.38
C CYS A 8 -4.65 25.02 -23.86
N GLY A 9 -5.06 23.89 -23.33
CA GLY A 9 -5.32 23.75 -21.91
C GLY A 9 -5.61 22.31 -21.58
N GLN A 10 -4.62 21.43 -21.76
CA GLN A 10 -4.59 20.22 -20.93
C GLN A 10 -4.24 20.70 -19.53
N HIS A 11 -5.26 21.16 -18.81
CA HIS A 11 -5.20 21.18 -17.38
C HIS A 11 -5.05 19.70 -17.02
N ALA A 12 -3.81 19.25 -16.81
CA ALA A 12 -3.59 17.97 -16.15
C ALA A 12 -4.31 18.12 -14.82
N THR A 13 -5.52 17.56 -14.72
CA THR A 13 -6.28 17.54 -13.49
C THR A 13 -5.36 16.85 -12.50
N HIS A 14 -4.82 17.61 -11.56
CA HIS A 14 -3.97 17.07 -10.51
C HIS A 14 -4.77 15.94 -9.87
N ASP A 15 -4.22 14.73 -9.93
CA ASP A 15 -4.94 13.55 -9.48
C ASP A 15 -5.07 13.61 -7.95
N THR A 16 -6.33 13.56 -7.49
CA THR A 16 -6.69 13.67 -6.07
C THR A 16 -7.21 12.35 -5.48
N THR A 17 -7.32 11.29 -6.28
CA THR A 17 -7.78 9.97 -5.81
C THR A 17 -6.70 9.36 -4.92
N ALA A 18 -7.03 8.94 -3.70
CA ALA A 18 -6.03 8.30 -2.86
C ALA A 18 -5.82 6.84 -3.30
N PRO A 19 -4.57 6.34 -3.29
CA PRO A 19 -4.30 4.94 -3.60
C PRO A 19 -4.92 4.03 -2.53
N SER A 20 -5.33 2.84 -2.97
CA SER A 20 -5.87 1.79 -2.12
C SER A 20 -4.86 0.67 -1.93
N VAL A 21 -4.90 0.00 -0.77
CA VAL A 21 -4.06 -1.18 -0.49
C VAL A 21 -4.81 -2.17 0.39
N ALA A 22 -4.63 -3.46 0.11
CA ALA A 22 -5.16 -4.54 0.92
C ALA A 22 -4.11 -5.64 1.09
N ILE A 23 -3.92 -6.07 2.34
CA ILE A 23 -3.13 -7.28 2.65
C ILE A 23 -3.95 -8.50 2.24
N THR A 24 -3.34 -9.42 1.50
CA THR A 24 -4.01 -10.59 0.91
C THR A 24 -3.58 -11.92 1.51
N SER A 25 -2.37 -12.00 2.07
CA SER A 25 -1.85 -13.23 2.67
C SER A 25 -2.32 -13.50 4.10
N LEU A 26 -2.68 -12.46 4.85
CA LEU A 26 -3.15 -12.54 6.23
C LEU A 26 -4.55 -11.93 6.36
N LYS A 27 -5.36 -12.53 7.23
CA LYS A 27 -6.69 -12.05 7.62
C LYS A 27 -6.68 -11.58 9.07
N TYR A 28 -7.65 -10.74 9.40
CA TYR A 28 -7.90 -10.37 10.78
C TYR A 28 -8.14 -11.64 11.60
N ASN A 29 -7.44 -11.78 12.73
CA ASN A 29 -7.43 -12.93 13.65
C ASN A 29 -6.63 -14.18 13.24
N ASP A 30 -5.87 -14.13 12.14
CA ASP A 30 -4.96 -15.22 11.80
C ASP A 30 -3.93 -15.46 12.91
N SER A 31 -3.64 -16.74 13.17
CA SER A 31 -2.54 -17.14 14.05
C SER A 31 -1.23 -17.06 13.28
N VAL A 32 -0.28 -16.29 13.82
CA VAL A 32 1.04 -16.07 13.22
C VAL A 32 2.15 -16.45 14.19
N GLY A 33 3.30 -16.84 13.66
CA GLY A 33 4.49 -17.17 14.45
C GLY A 33 5.73 -17.31 13.59
N GLY A 34 6.87 -16.85 14.11
CA GLY A 34 8.13 -16.85 13.37
C GLY A 34 8.08 -15.93 12.15
N LYS A 35 8.83 -16.28 11.09
CA LYS A 35 8.91 -15.46 9.88
C LYS A 35 7.77 -15.80 8.92
N VAL A 36 7.01 -14.80 8.53
CA VAL A 36 5.85 -14.93 7.63
C VAL A 36 5.96 -13.93 6.49
N ASP A 37 5.78 -14.40 5.26
CA ASP A 37 5.67 -13.55 4.09
C ASP A 37 4.27 -12.95 4.00
N VAL A 38 4.21 -11.63 3.97
CA VAL A 38 2.97 -10.89 3.84
C VAL A 38 2.91 -10.21 2.50
N THR A 39 1.85 -10.50 1.73
CA THR A 39 1.60 -9.90 0.42
C THR A 39 0.48 -8.89 0.49
N ALA A 40 0.56 -7.85 -0.33
CA ALA A 40 -0.49 -6.87 -0.50
C ALA A 40 -0.69 -6.51 -1.97
N ASP A 41 -1.94 -6.23 -2.31
CA ASP A 41 -2.31 -5.63 -3.59
C ASP A 41 -2.62 -4.15 -3.38
N ALA A 42 -2.13 -3.31 -4.28
CA ALA A 42 -2.39 -1.88 -4.27
C ALA A 42 -2.84 -1.40 -5.65
N SER A 43 -3.75 -0.43 -5.66
CA SER A 43 -4.28 0.14 -6.89
C SER A 43 -4.62 1.61 -6.74
N ASP A 44 -4.47 2.35 -7.82
CA ASP A 44 -4.72 3.78 -7.96
C ASP A 44 -5.03 4.06 -9.44
N ASP A 45 -5.66 5.19 -9.76
CA ASP A 45 -6.02 5.56 -11.14
C ASP A 45 -4.82 6.08 -11.95
N VAL A 46 -3.80 6.66 -11.28
CA VAL A 46 -2.56 7.11 -11.93
C VAL A 46 -1.38 6.17 -11.66
N GLY A 47 -1.45 5.43 -10.56
CA GLY A 47 -0.55 4.32 -10.27
C GLY A 47 0.10 4.43 -8.91
N VAL A 48 0.43 3.25 -8.36
CA VAL A 48 1.09 3.13 -7.06
C VAL A 48 2.59 3.10 -7.28
N VAL A 49 3.31 3.97 -6.57
CA VAL A 49 4.78 4.06 -6.60
C VAL A 49 5.41 3.11 -5.59
N GLU A 50 4.76 2.95 -4.44
CA GLU A 50 5.32 2.23 -3.30
C GLU A 50 4.22 1.78 -2.35
N VAL A 51 4.43 0.64 -1.68
CA VAL A 51 3.63 0.19 -0.55
C VAL A 51 4.53 0.07 0.68
N GLU A 52 4.20 0.82 1.72
CA GLU A 52 4.86 0.76 3.02
C GLU A 52 4.16 -0.25 3.93
N PHE A 53 4.93 -1.10 4.60
CA PHE A 53 4.44 -2.11 5.52
C PHE A 53 4.87 -1.81 6.95
N TYR A 54 3.89 -1.78 7.85
CA TYR A 54 4.07 -1.42 9.25
C TYR A 54 3.68 -2.58 10.16
N LYS A 55 4.48 -2.80 11.21
CA LYS A 55 4.18 -3.68 12.34
C LYS A 55 4.18 -2.87 13.63
N ASP A 56 3.08 -2.90 14.36
CA ASP A 56 2.86 -2.16 15.61
C ASP A 56 3.14 -0.65 15.48
N GLY A 57 2.87 -0.11 14.29
CA GLY A 57 3.09 1.30 13.95
C GLY A 57 4.53 1.65 13.54
N THR A 58 5.45 0.69 13.55
CA THR A 58 6.82 0.88 13.04
C THR A 58 6.91 0.43 11.59
N LEU A 59 7.48 1.26 10.71
CA LEU A 59 7.77 0.90 9.33
C LEU A 59 8.82 -0.23 9.34
N VAL A 60 8.49 -1.34 8.68
CA VAL A 60 9.40 -2.48 8.54
C VAL A 60 10.13 -2.41 7.21
N GLU A 61 9.36 -2.26 6.12
CA GLU A 61 9.89 -2.20 4.77
C GLU A 61 8.91 -1.45 3.88
N SER A 62 9.41 -0.96 2.76
CA SER A 62 8.61 -0.44 1.67
C SER A 62 8.99 -1.14 0.37
N ASP A 63 7.98 -1.51 -0.42
CA ASP A 63 8.16 -2.25 -1.66
C ASP A 63 7.61 -1.45 -2.83
N THR A 64 8.39 -1.37 -3.90
CA THR A 64 8.08 -0.62 -5.13
C THR A 64 7.70 -1.53 -6.29
N THR A 65 7.74 -2.85 -6.11
CA THR A 65 7.50 -3.84 -7.17
C THR A 65 6.27 -4.68 -6.84
N SER A 66 5.25 -4.60 -7.69
CA SER A 66 4.09 -5.50 -7.60
C SER A 66 4.44 -6.90 -8.13
N PRO A 67 4.00 -8.00 -7.48
CA PRO A 67 3.17 -8.05 -6.27
C PRO A 67 3.96 -7.65 -5.01
N TYR A 68 3.38 -6.73 -4.22
CA TYR A 68 4.07 -6.14 -3.08
C TYR A 68 4.17 -7.13 -1.92
N SER A 69 5.35 -7.22 -1.30
CA SER A 69 5.55 -8.15 -0.20
C SER A 69 6.53 -7.65 0.86
N VAL A 70 6.39 -8.19 2.07
CA VAL A 70 7.31 -7.98 3.18
C VAL A 70 7.42 -9.26 3.99
N ARG A 71 8.59 -9.53 4.58
CA ARG A 71 8.75 -10.60 5.56
C ARG A 71 8.70 -10.05 6.98
N PHE A 72 7.60 -10.33 7.69
CA PHE A 72 7.51 -10.01 9.12
C PHE A 72 8.07 -11.13 9.98
N ASP A 73 8.62 -10.75 11.13
CA ASP A 73 8.98 -11.68 12.20
C ASP A 73 7.98 -11.54 13.36
N PHE A 74 7.19 -12.58 13.63
CA PHE A 74 6.18 -12.69 14.67
C PHE A 74 6.67 -13.52 15.88
N ASN A 75 7.88 -13.25 16.36
CA ASN A 75 8.34 -13.83 17.62
C ASN A 75 7.52 -13.29 18.80
N ALA A 76 6.65 -14.15 19.35
CA ALA A 76 5.87 -13.85 20.53
C ALA A 76 6.77 -13.77 21.76
N HIS A 77 6.70 -12.64 22.47
CA HIS A 77 7.39 -12.45 23.75
C HIS A 77 6.48 -12.73 24.96
N ALA A 78 5.19 -12.96 24.72
CA ALA A 78 4.18 -13.28 25.71
C ALA A 78 3.11 -14.21 25.10
N PRO A 79 2.37 -14.99 25.92
CA PRO A 79 1.18 -15.72 25.47
C PRO A 79 0.17 -14.77 24.84
N ASP A 80 -0.51 -15.23 23.79
CA ASP A 80 -1.59 -14.51 23.09
C ASP A 80 -1.22 -13.09 22.63
N GLN A 81 0.07 -12.83 22.37
CA GLN A 81 0.54 -11.56 21.83
C GLN A 81 -0.16 -11.27 20.49
N THR A 82 -0.76 -10.08 20.40
CA THR A 82 -1.36 -9.58 19.15
C THR A 82 -0.44 -8.58 18.48
N TYR A 83 -0.50 -8.53 17.15
CA TYR A 83 0.27 -7.59 16.34
C TYR A 83 -0.66 -6.75 15.48
N ARG A 84 -0.34 -5.46 15.32
CA ARG A 84 -1.08 -4.56 14.44
C ARG A 84 -0.32 -4.38 13.14
N ILE A 85 -0.81 -5.01 12.09
CA ILE A 85 -0.25 -4.85 10.75
C ILE A 85 -1.03 -3.79 10.00
N LYS A 86 -0.30 -2.91 9.30
CA LYS A 86 -0.86 -1.88 8.44
C LYS A 86 -0.03 -1.79 7.17
N SER A 87 -0.69 -1.62 6.03
CA SER A 87 -0.06 -1.24 4.77
C SER A 87 -0.56 0.13 4.34
N ILE A 88 0.29 0.90 3.65
CA ILE A 88 -0.07 2.20 3.06
C ILE A 88 0.47 2.21 1.63
N ALA A 89 -0.40 2.41 0.64
CA ALA A 89 0.05 2.68 -0.73
C ALA A 89 0.32 4.18 -0.90
N MET A 90 1.34 4.48 -1.69
CA MET A 90 1.75 5.84 -2.02
C MET A 90 1.74 6.03 -3.53
N LYS A 91 1.32 7.22 -3.95
CA LYS A 91 1.45 7.71 -5.32
C LYS A 91 2.35 8.94 -5.35
N ARG A 92 2.87 9.29 -6.52
CA ARG A 92 3.69 10.51 -6.68
C ARG A 92 2.81 11.75 -6.45
N LYS A 93 3.31 12.71 -5.68
CA LYS A 93 2.63 13.99 -5.41
C LYS A 93 2.56 14.90 -6.64
#